data_AF-A0A352S9S7-F1
#
_entry.id   AF-A0A352S9S7-F1
#
_cell.length_a   1.000
_cell.length_b   1.000
_cell.length_c   1.000
_cell.angle_alpha   90.00
_cell.angle_beta   90.00
_cell.angle_gamma   90.00
#
_symmetry.space_group_name_H-M   'P 1'
#
loop_
_entity.id
_entity.type
_entity.pdbx_description
1 polymer ?
#
loop_
_entity_poly.entity_id
_entity_poly.type
_entity_poly.pdbx_seq_one_letter_code
_entity_poly.pdbx_strand_id
1 'polypeptide(L)' 'FYRGESSASRDGSGLGLSIVREIARIHGAAVALESTPGGGLTVVVTFPAPALASGPGPVSTDLTGRAAESR' A
#
# COMPACT_ATOMS: atom_id res chain seq x y z
N PHE A 1 -12.56 8.78 12.48
CA PHE A 1 -13.50 8.13 13.42
C PHE A 1 -12.82 8.00 14.78
N TYR A 2 -13.45 8.53 15.83
CA TYR A 2 -12.98 8.51 17.23
C TYR A 2 -13.31 7.15 17.87
N ARG A 3 -12.47 6.65 18.79
CA ARG A 3 -12.87 5.57 19.72
C ARG A 3 -12.44 5.95 21.14
N GLY A 4 -13.43 6.40 21.91
CA GLY A 4 -13.32 6.61 23.34
C GLY A 4 -13.30 5.28 24.09
N GLU A 5 -12.56 5.30 25.18
CA GLU A 5 -12.52 4.41 26.34
C GLU A 5 -13.71 3.44 26.50
N SER A 6 -13.39 2.24 26.98
CA SER A 6 -14.29 1.25 27.61
C SER A 6 -14.68 0.06 26.74
N SER A 7 -13.76 -0.91 26.74
CA SER A 7 -14.07 -2.34 26.65
C SER A 7 -15.20 -2.72 27.62
N ALA A 8 -16.39 -3.05 27.13
CA ALA A 8 -17.34 -3.98 27.75
C ALA A 8 -18.58 -4.17 26.87
N SER A 9 -18.74 -5.39 26.35
CA SER A 9 -20.05 -6.04 26.15
C SER A 9 -21.18 -5.21 25.53
N ARG A 10 -20.97 -4.71 24.30
CA ARG A 10 -22.08 -4.35 23.42
C ARG A 10 -21.82 -4.98 22.07
N ASP A 11 -22.82 -5.68 21.55
CA ASP A 11 -22.87 -6.20 20.18
C ASP A 11 -22.65 -5.04 19.21
N GLY A 12 -21.38 -4.72 18.95
CA GLY A 12 -21.03 -3.95 17.78
C GLY A 12 -21.58 -4.75 16.60
N SER A 13 -22.28 -4.08 15.69
CA SER A 13 -22.92 -4.69 14.51
C SER A 13 -21.98 -5.42 13.55
N GLY A 14 -20.73 -5.69 13.94
CA GLY A 14 -19.69 -6.28 13.11
C GLY A 14 -19.17 -5.35 12.03
N LEU A 15 -19.73 -4.13 11.90
CA LEU A 15 -19.50 -3.26 10.75
C LEU A 15 -18.05 -2.81 10.59
N GLY A 16 -17.30 -2.67 11.68
CA GLY A 16 -15.92 -2.16 11.62
C GLY A 16 -15.02 -2.96 10.68
N LEU A 17 -14.98 -4.28 10.85
CA LEU A 17 -14.16 -5.16 10.00
C LEU A 17 -14.79 -5.38 8.62
N SER A 18 -16.12 -5.34 8.51
CA SER A 18 -16.81 -5.42 7.21
C SER A 18 -16.46 -4.23 6.31
N ILE A 19 -16.39 -3.02 6.88
CA ILE A 19 -15.97 -1.81 6.16
C ILE A 19 -14.49 -1.93 5.75
N VAL A 20 -13.62 -2.36 6.67
CA VAL A 20 -12.18 -2.55 6.37
C VAL A 20 -12.00 -3.56 5.23
N ARG A 21 -12.71 -4.69 5.27
CA ARG A 21 -12.65 -5.71 4.22
C ARG A 21 -13.07 -5.15 2.86
N GLU A 22 -14.14 -4.37 2.82
CA GLU A 22 -14.64 -3.81 1.57
C GLU A 22 -13.70 -2.75 1.00
N ILE A 23 -13.17 -1.87 1.85
CA ILE A 23 -12.16 -0.89 1.45
C ILE A 23 -10.91 -1.61 0.94
N ALA A 24 -10.38 -2.59 1.66
CA ALA A 24 -9.22 -3.36 1.22
C ALA A 24 -9.44 -4.02 -0.14
N ARG A 25 -10.60 -4.66 -0.33
CA ARG A 25 -11.00 -5.29 -1.59
C ARG A 25 -10.98 -4.31 -2.76
N ILE A 26 -11.54 -3.10 -2.59
CA ILE A 26 -11.55 -2.05 -3.62
C ILE A 26 -10.12 -1.60 -3.98
N HIS A 27 -9.20 -1.63 -3.04
CA HIS A 27 -7.79 -1.25 -3.25
C HIS A 27 -6.90 -2.43 -3.69
N GLY A 28 -7.47 -3.60 -3.98
CA GLY A 28 -6.71 -4.80 -4.32
C GLY A 28 -5.85 -5.34 -3.17
N ALA A 29 -6.15 -4.92 -1.94
CA ALA A 29 -5.42 -5.30 -0.73
C ALA A 29 -6.01 -6.57 -0.09
N ALA A 30 -5.16 -7.33 0.60
CA ALA A 30 -5.54 -8.49 1.41
C ALA A 30 -5.68 -8.11 2.89
N VAL A 31 -6.57 -8.79 3.61
CA VAL A 31 -6.76 -8.61 5.07
C VAL A 31 -6.58 -9.95 5.77
N ALA A 32 -5.75 -9.98 6.82
CA ALA A 32 -5.49 -11.14 7.65
C ALA A 32 -5.63 -10.80 9.14
N LEU A 33 -5.88 -11.82 9.96
CA LEU A 33 -5.85 -11.73 11.42
C LEU A 33 -4.62 -12.46 11.93
N GLU A 34 -3.92 -11.85 12.89
CA GLU A 34 -2.75 -12.45 13.52
C GLU A 34 -2.93 -12.56 15.03
N SER A 35 -2.18 -13.48 15.64
CA SER A 35 -2.11 -13.58 17.09
C SER A 35 -1.45 -12.31 17.67
N THR A 36 -2.10 -11.70 18.66
CA THR A 36 -1.57 -10.54 19.38
C THR A 36 -0.92 -11.00 20.69
N PRO A 37 0.41 -10.89 20.85
CA PRO A 37 1.05 -11.10 22.14
C PRO A 37 0.46 -10.15 23.19
N GLY A 38 0.06 -10.68 24.34
CA GLY A 38 -0.61 -9.89 25.39
C GLY A 38 -2.13 -9.75 25.21
N GLY A 39 -2.72 -10.39 24.19
CA GLY A 39 -4.16 -10.37 23.94
C GLY A 39 -4.62 -9.20 23.07
N GLY A 40 -5.92 -9.16 22.76
CA GLY A 40 -6.48 -8.19 21.82
C GLY A 40 -6.58 -8.73 20.39
N LEU A 41 -6.57 -7.83 19.41
CA LEU A 41 -6.79 -8.13 17.99
C LEU A 41 -5.73 -7.44 17.12
N THR A 42 -4.96 -8.23 16.37
CA THR A 42 -4.06 -7.75 15.31
C THR A 42 -4.71 -8.01 13.97
N VAL A 43 -4.87 -6.96 13.16
CA VAL A 43 -5.35 -7.03 11.78
C VAL A 43 -4.23 -6.53 10.88
N VAL A 44 -3.86 -7.35 9.90
CA VAL A 44 -2.84 -7.00 8.90
C VAL A 44 -3.54 -6.72 7.57
N VAL A 45 -3.23 -5.57 6.97
CA VAL A 45 -3.72 -5.18 5.64
C VAL A 45 -2.53 -5.02 4.70
N THR A 46 -2.50 -5.82 3.64
CA THR A 46 -1.38 -5.87 2.69
C THR A 46 -1.81 -5.32 1.34
N PHE A 47 -1.21 -4.21 0.93
CA PHE A 47 -1.47 -3.59 -0.38
C PHE A 47 -0.49 -4.10 -1.44
N PRO A 48 -0.91 -4.17 -2.72
CA PRO A 48 0.01 -4.48 -3.80
C PRO A 48 1.10 -3.41 -3.89
N ALA A 49 2.35 -3.85 -4.10
CA ALA A 49 3.45 -2.93 -4.29
C ALA A 49 3.25 -2.13 -5.59
N PRO A 50 3.57 -0.83 -5.62
CA PRO A 50 3.58 -0.09 -6.86
C PRO A 50 4.56 -0.76 -7.81
N ALA A 51 4.16 -0.95 -9.08
CA ALA A 51 5.09 -1.36 -10.10
C ALA A 51 6.19 -0.30 -10.16
N LEU A 52 7.41 -0.65 -9.76
CA LEU A 52 8.57 0.19 -10.00
C LEU A 52 8.67 0.30 -11.52
N ALA A 53 8.26 1.45 -12.05
CA ALA A 53 8.57 1.78 -13.43
C ALA A 53 10.09 1.66 -13.54
N SER A 54 10.57 0.72 -14.36
CA SER A 54 11.96 0.71 -14.76
C SER A 54 12.23 2.09 -15.33
N GLY A 55 13.04 2.89 -14.61
CA GLY A 55 13.32 4.25 -15.02
C GLY A 55 13.83 4.29 -16.46
N PRO A 56 13.63 5.40 -17.20
CA PRO A 56 14.18 5.53 -18.53
C PRO A 56 15.67 5.19 -18.47
N GLY A 57 16.09 4.21 -19.27
CA GLY A 57 17.49 3.80 -19.39
C GLY A 57 18.37 5.02 -19.67
N PRO A 58 19.66 4.98 -19.31
CA PRO A 58 20.55 6.12 -19.45
C PRO A 58 20.46 6.65 -20.88
N VAL A 59 19.99 7.88 -21.04
CA VAL A 59 20.02 8.57 -22.33
C VAL A 59 21.49 8.70 -22.70
N SER A 60 21.96 7.89 -23.65
CA SER A 60 23.25 8.15 -24.29
C SER A 60 23.05 9.40 -25.13
N THR A 61 23.47 10.52 -24.57
CA THR A 61 23.69 11.75 -25.33
C THR A 61 24.81 11.45 -26.31
N ASP A 62 24.45 10.97 -27.49
CA ASP A 62 25.40 10.74 -28.57
C ASP A 62 26.01 12.10 -28.96
N LEU A 63 27.26 12.31 -28.58
CA LEU A 63 28.09 13.42 -29.03
C LEU A 63 28.64 13.10 -30.44
N THR A 64 27.79 12.71 -31.39
CA THR A 64 28.18 12.67 -32.82
C THR A 64 27.59 13.87 -33.53
N GLY A 65 28.39 14.92 -33.63
CA GLY A 65 28.13 15.99 -34.58
C GLY A 65 28.73 17.30 -34.11
N ARG A 66 30.01 17.52 -34.46
CA ARG A 66 30.63 18.80 -34.87
C ARG A 66 32.16 18.68 -34.79
N ALA A 67 32.71 17.68 -35.48
CA ALA A 67 34.11 17.68 -35.91
C ALA A 67 34.12 17.36 -37.41
N ALA A 68 34.81 18.19 -38.18
CA ALA A 68 34.88 18.23 -39.65
C ALA A 68 33.58 18.79 -40.30
N GLU A 69 33.61 19.76 -41.21
CA GLU A 69 34.62 20.03 -42.24
C GLU A 69 34.83 21.53 -42.45
N SER A 70 36.11 21.92 -42.46
CA SER A 70 36.60 23.12 -43.11
C SER A 70 36.77 22.86 -44.61
N ARG A 71 36.11 23.63 -45.47
CA ARG A 71 36.73 24.14 -46.70
C ARG A 71 35.91 25.27 -47.31
#